data_AF-A0A853EP88-F1
#
_entry.id   AF-A0A853EP88-F1
#
_cell.length_a   1.000
_cell.length_b   1.000
_cell.length_c   1.000
_cell.angle_alpha   90.00
_cell.angle_beta   90.00
_cell.angle_gamma   90.00
#
_symmetry.space_group_name_H-M   'P 1'
#
loop_
_entity.id
_entity.type
_entity.pdbx_description
1 polymer ?
#
loop_
_entity_poly.entity_id
_entity_poly.type
_entity_poly.pdbx_seq_one_letter_code
_entity_poly.pdbx_strand_id
1 'polypeptide(L)'
;MILHIALAEDWAQAQRRGTYPWSTRGVLASQQGFVHGCATIEQVGAVMDAIYPDRPDVVLLEVDEAALASHGLEVREEPGDPADPGSELFPHIYG
;
A
#
# COMPACT_ATOMS: atom_id res chain seq x y z
N MET A 1 6.53 -5.46 -9.57
CA MET A 1 5.32 -6.01 -8.92
C MET A 1 5.18 -5.29 -7.60
N ILE A 2 4.03 -4.69 -7.30
CA ILE A 2 3.82 -3.98 -6.03
C ILE A 2 2.95 -4.83 -5.11
N LEU A 3 3.30 -4.87 -3.84
CA LEU A 3 2.56 -5.58 -2.80
C LEU A 3 1.88 -4.59 -1.88
N HIS A 4 0.57 -4.73 -1.67
CA HIS A 4 -0.20 -3.88 -0.77
C HIS A 4 -0.83 -4.71 0.35
N ILE A 5 -0.61 -4.29 1.60
CA ILE A 5 -1.20 -4.93 2.77
C ILE A 5 -2.56 -4.29 3.04
N ALA A 6 -3.62 -5.09 3.07
CA ALA A 6 -4.97 -4.65 3.38
C ALA A 6 -5.55 -5.46 4.53
N LEU A 7 -6.42 -4.84 5.35
CA LEU A 7 -7.26 -5.61 6.26
C LEU A 7 -8.25 -6.45 5.46
N ALA A 8 -8.48 -7.70 5.87
CA ALA A 8 -9.37 -8.60 5.15
C ALA A 8 -10.79 -8.03 4.99
N GLU A 9 -11.32 -7.34 6.01
CA GLU A 9 -12.64 -6.70 5.96
C GLU A 9 -12.70 -5.51 4.99
N ASP A 10 -11.62 -4.75 4.87
CA ASP A 10 -11.53 -3.59 3.98
C ASP A 10 -11.45 -4.06 2.53
N TRP A 11 -10.64 -5.08 2.27
CA TRP A 11 -10.57 -5.70 0.96
C TRP A 11 -11.91 -6.30 0.54
N ALA A 12 -12.56 -7.07 1.43
CA ALA A 12 -13.87 -7.64 1.14
C ALA A 12 -14.94 -6.56 0.86
N GLN A 13 -14.88 -5.42 1.56
CA GLN A 13 -15.75 -4.27 1.28
C GLN A 13 -15.45 -3.65 -0.09
N ALA A 14 -14.19 -3.49 -0.44
CA ALA A 14 -13.79 -2.93 -1.72
C ALA A 14 -14.24 -3.79 -2.89
N GLN A 15 -14.12 -5.12 -2.78
CA GLN A 15 -14.64 -6.05 -3.78
C GLN A 15 -16.15 -5.90 -3.99
N ARG A 16 -16.93 -5.62 -2.93
CA ARG A 16 -18.38 -5.37 -3.05
C ARG A 16 -18.72 -4.00 -3.65
N ARG A 17 -17.91 -2.99 -3.35
CA ARG A 17 -18.14 -1.59 -3.78
C ARG A 17 -17.55 -1.28 -5.15
N GLY A 18 -16.58 -2.08 -5.60
CA GLY A 18 -15.79 -1.83 -6.82
C GLY A 18 -14.72 -0.75 -6.65
N THR A 19 -14.46 -0.28 -5.42
CA THR A 19 -13.49 0.77 -5.11
C THR A 19 -12.75 0.48 -3.81
N TYR A 20 -11.44 0.74 -3.78
CA TYR A 20 -10.58 0.57 -2.61
C TYR A 20 -10.03 1.94 -2.17
N PRO A 21 -10.50 2.52 -1.04
CA PRO A 21 -10.19 3.90 -0.67
C PRO A 21 -8.99 4.04 0.29
N TRP A 22 -8.35 2.94 0.68
CA TRP A 22 -7.36 2.92 1.76
C TRP A 22 -5.93 3.09 1.23
N SER A 23 -5.12 3.82 1.97
CA SER A 23 -3.68 3.96 1.72
C SER A 23 -2.88 2.91 2.47
N THR A 24 -3.28 2.66 3.72
CA THR A 24 -2.76 1.67 4.65
C THR A 24 -3.77 1.55 5.79
N ARG A 25 -3.45 0.83 6.87
CA ARG A 25 -4.34 0.60 8.01
C ARG A 25 -4.95 1.88 8.56
N GLY A 26 -6.26 2.03 8.44
CA GLY A 26 -7.01 3.14 9.03
C GLY A 26 -6.72 4.51 8.41
N VAL A 27 -5.97 4.59 7.30
CA VAL A 27 -5.63 5.84 6.60
C VAL A 27 -6.20 5.78 5.20
N LEU A 28 -7.00 6.78 4.82
CA LEU A 28 -7.55 6.87 3.46
C LEU A 28 -6.49 7.39 2.48
N ALA A 29 -6.53 6.91 1.23
CA ALA A 29 -5.72 7.41 0.13
C ALA A 29 -5.94 8.91 -0.10
N SER A 30 -7.18 9.39 0.07
CA SER A 30 -7.50 10.82 -0.04
C SER A 30 -6.92 11.69 1.09
N GLN A 31 -6.57 11.10 2.23
CA GLN A 31 -5.93 11.79 3.35
C GLN A 31 -4.41 11.76 3.22
N GLN A 32 -3.86 10.62 2.81
CA GLN A 32 -2.43 10.43 2.62
C GLN A 32 -1.90 11.12 1.34
N GLY A 33 -2.70 11.10 0.27
CA GLY A 33 -2.32 11.56 -1.07
C GLY A 33 -1.79 10.46 -1.99
N PHE A 34 -1.55 9.25 -1.48
CA PHE A 34 -1.11 8.07 -2.22
C PHE A 34 -1.48 6.77 -1.47
N VAL A 35 -1.33 5.62 -2.13
CA VAL A 35 -1.43 4.29 -1.51
C VAL A 35 -0.04 3.73 -1.25
N HIS A 36 0.21 3.24 -0.03
CA HIS A 36 1.49 2.64 0.33
C HIS A 36 1.61 1.24 -0.27
N GLY A 37 2.73 0.94 -0.93
CA GLY A 37 3.09 -0.39 -1.39
C GLY A 37 4.43 -0.85 -0.81
N CYS A 38 4.74 -2.11 -1.03
CA CYS A 38 6.04 -2.74 -0.80
C CYS A 38 6.55 -3.32 -2.12
N ALA A 39 7.84 -3.17 -2.39
CA ALA A 39 8.51 -3.79 -3.53
C ALA A 39 8.94 -5.24 -3.26
N THR A 40 9.12 -5.61 -1.98
CA THR A 40 9.64 -6.93 -1.57
C THR A 40 8.84 -7.55 -0.42
N ILE A 41 9.03 -8.86 -0.18
CA ILE A 41 8.40 -9.56 0.95
C ILE A 41 9.07 -9.17 2.28
N GLU A 42 10.35 -8.84 2.26
CA GLU A 42 11.07 -8.32 3.42
C GLU A 42 10.46 -7.00 3.90
N GLN A 43 10.15 -6.10 2.96
CA GLN A 43 9.42 -4.86 3.25
C GLN A 43 8.02 -5.15 3.80
N VAL A 44 7.29 -6.12 3.24
CA VAL A 44 5.99 -6.55 3.79
C VAL A 44 6.12 -6.97 5.25
N GLY A 45 7.15 -7.76 5.60
CA GLY A 45 7.43 -8.16 6.98
C GLY A 45 7.66 -6.97 7.91
N ALA A 46 8.52 -6.03 7.50
CA ALA A 46 8.80 -4.83 8.27
C ALA A 46 7.55 -3.95 8.49
N VAL A 47 6.74 -3.76 7.45
CA VAL A 47 5.48 -3.00 7.54
C VAL A 47 4.44 -3.73 8.39
N MET A 48 4.37 -5.06 8.32
CA MET A 48 3.49 -5.85 9.19
C MET A 48 3.83 -5.64 10.66
N ASP A 49 5.10 -5.70 11.03
CA ASP A 49 5.54 -5.50 12.41
C ASP A 49 5.30 -4.06 12.90
N ALA A 50 5.49 -3.07 12.03
CA ALA A 50 5.37 -1.65 12.40
C ALA A 50 3.92 -1.14 12.43
N ILE A 51 3.09 -1.53 11.45
CA ILE A 51 1.77 -0.93 11.20
C ILE A 51 0.61 -1.90 11.54
N TYR A 52 0.85 -3.21 11.50
CA TYR A 52 -0.15 -4.24 11.75
C TYR A 52 0.18 -5.21 12.92
N PRO A 53 0.85 -4.77 14.01
CA PRO A 53 1.37 -5.70 15.04
C PRO A 53 0.30 -6.54 15.73
N ASP A 54 -0.95 -6.07 15.74
CA ASP A 54 -2.13 -6.69 16.36
C ASP A 54 -3.17 -7.18 15.34
N ARG A 55 -2.83 -7.18 14.04
CA ARG A 55 -3.74 -7.57 12.94
C ARG A 55 -3.11 -8.68 12.09
N PRO A 56 -3.15 -9.96 12.54
CA PRO A 56 -2.65 -11.08 11.76
C PRO A 56 -3.56 -11.44 10.57
N ASP A 57 -4.76 -10.87 10.51
CA ASP A 57 -5.84 -11.12 9.56
C ASP A 57 -5.79 -10.20 8.34
N VAL A 58 -4.58 -9.85 7.89
CA VAL A 58 -4.38 -9.12 6.65
C VAL A 58 -4.47 -10.03 5.43
N VAL A 59 -4.71 -9.41 4.28
CA VAL A 59 -4.46 -10.00 2.97
C VAL A 59 -3.35 -9.23 2.28
N LEU A 60 -2.54 -9.95 1.52
CA LEU A 60 -1.53 -9.35 0.65
C LEU A 60 -2.08 -9.28 -0.77
N LEU A 61 -2.17 -8.07 -1.31
CA LEU A 61 -2.65 -7.81 -2.66
C LEU A 61 -1.46 -7.58 -3.58
N GLU A 62 -1.41 -8.30 -4.68
CA GLU A 62 -0.48 -8.03 -5.77
C GLU A 62 -1.12 -7.00 -6.71
N VAL A 63 -0.41 -5.89 -6.93
CA VAL A 63 -0.84 -4.78 -7.77
C VAL A 63 -0.01 -4.77 -9.05
N ASP A 64 -0.71 -4.88 -10.18
CA ASP A 64 -0.13 -4.85 -11.51
C ASP A 64 0.20 -3.41 -11.93
N GLU A 65 1.49 -3.11 -12.01
CA GLU A 65 2.01 -1.79 -12.42
C GLU A 65 1.64 -1.40 -13.84
N ALA A 66 1.53 -2.36 -14.77
CA ALA A 66 1.11 -2.06 -16.13
C ALA A 66 -0.36 -1.65 -16.16
N ALA A 67 -1.20 -2.30 -15.33
CA ALA A 67 -2.58 -1.90 -15.15
C ALA A 67 -2.68 -0.50 -14.54
N LEU A 68 -1.90 -0.18 -13.50
CA LEU A 68 -1.84 1.16 -12.90
C LEU A 68 -1.50 2.23 -13.97
N ALA A 69 -0.41 2.02 -14.71
CA ALA A 69 0.04 2.95 -15.74
C ALA A 69 -1.02 3.14 -16.85
N SER A 70 -1.70 2.06 -17.27
CA SER A 70 -2.78 2.15 -18.27
C SER A 70 -3.99 2.96 -17.80
N HIS A 71 -4.19 3.08 -16.48
CA HIS A 71 -5.22 3.91 -15.85
C HIS A 71 -4.71 5.31 -15.48
N GLY A 72 -3.49 5.67 -15.87
CA GLY A 72 -2.90 7.00 -15.60
C GLY A 72 -2.43 7.20 -14.16
N LEU A 73 -2.27 6.11 -13.39
CA LEU A 73 -1.73 6.15 -12.03
C LEU A 73 -0.20 6.12 -12.09
N GLU A 74 0.44 6.88 -11.21
CA GLU A 74 1.89 7.02 -11.15
C GLU A 74 2.44 6.28 -9.93
N VAL A 75 3.51 5.51 -10.11
CA VAL A 75 4.25 4.89 -9.01
C VAL A 75 5.55 5.64 -8.82
N ARG A 76 5.84 6.06 -7.59
CA ARG A 76 7.11 6.70 -7.23
C ARG A 76 7.76 5.91 -6.11
N GLU A 77 9.06 5.67 -6.24
CA GLU A 77 9.89 5.11 -5.17
C GLU A 77 10.35 6.27 -4.28
N GLU A 78 9.87 6.30 -3.04
CA GLU A 78 10.12 7.40 -2.10
C GLU A 78 10.53 6.87 -0.72
N PRO A 79 11.30 7.64 0.08
CA PRO A 79 11.72 7.21 1.41
C PRO A 79 10.54 6.87 2.32
N GLY A 80 10.61 5.72 2.99
CA GLY A 80 9.58 5.26 3.92
C GLY A 80 9.52 6.05 5.23
N ASP A 81 10.63 6.68 5.63
CA ASP A 81 10.67 7.66 6.71
C ASP A 81 10.85 9.09 6.14
N PRO A 82 9.81 9.94 6.18
CA PRO A 82 9.91 11.32 5.72
C PRO A 82 10.96 12.17 6.45
N ALA A 83 11.38 11.76 7.64
CA ALA A 83 12.45 12.43 8.40
C ALA A 83 13.86 11.96 8.00
N ASP A 84 13.99 10.86 7.26
CA ASP A 84 15.26 10.31 6.77
C ASP A 84 15.22 10.09 5.24
N PRO A 85 15.76 11.04 4.45
CA PRO A 85 15.85 10.91 2.99
C PRO A 85 16.71 9.75 2.50
N GLY A 86 17.53 9.14 3.37
CA GLY A 86 18.33 7.96 3.07
C GLY A 86 17.66 6.65 3.46
N SER A 87 16.45 6.70 4.02
CA SER A 87 15.68 5.51 4.38
C SER A 87 15.32 4.69 3.14
N GLU A 88 14.98 3.43 3.39
CA GLU A 88 14.58 2.50 2.33
C GLU A 88 13.42 3.06 1.51
N LEU A 89 13.47 2.85 0.20
CA LEU A 89 12.45 3.33 -0.72
C LEU A 89 11.28 2.35 -0.78
N PHE A 90 10.07 2.91 -0.81
CA PHE A 90 8.83 2.18 -0.98
C PHE A 90 8.06 2.73 -2.19
N PRO A 91 7.35 1.86 -2.93
CA PRO A 91 6.46 2.30 -4.00
C PRO A 91 5.23 3.00 -3.41
N HIS A 92 5.05 4.26 -3.76
CA HIS A 92 3.84 5.04 -3.49
C HIS A 92 3.03 5.21 -4.78
N ILE A 93 1.75 4.81 -4.74
CA ILE A 93 0.85 4.87 -5.89
C ILE A 93 0.00 6.14 -5.80
N TYR A 94 0.14 7.02 -6.78
CA TYR A 94 -0.55 8.30 -6.90
C TYR A 94 -1.63 8.28 -7.99
N GLY A 95 -2.70 9.05 -7.75
CA GLY A 95 -3.79 9.29 -8.71
C GLY A 95 -5.17 8.93 -8.18
#